data_AF-A0A4R6NFT4-F1
#
_entry.id   AF-A0A4R6NFT4-F1
#
_cell.length_a   1.000
_cell.length_b   1.000
_cell.length_c   1.000
_cell.angle_alpha   90.00
_cell.angle_beta   90.00
_cell.angle_gamma   90.00
#
_symmetry.space_group_name_H-M   'P 1'
#
loop_
_entity.id
_entity.type
_entity.pdbx_description
1 polymer ?
#
loop_
_entity_poly.entity_id
_entity_poly.type
_entity_poly.pdbx_seq_one_letter_code
_entity_poly.pdbx_strand_id
1 'polypeptide(L)'
;MSKRFFALAAFAAASLSAQAQVQLTAASLNYSQNFDTLASSGTSSSLPAGWAFLEGGSNANTTYAAGTGSDTAGNTYSFGKAGSTERALGGLRSGSLVPQFGVSFVNLAGRAIESVSIGYIGEQWRLGGTGRTDRLSFQYSTDATTLNSGTWTNLSALDFIAPKNSTPTGALDGNAAANRSALSGSIAGLNLAQGGSLWLRWSDVDVSGSDDGLAIDDFSFNATLAPVPEPSTYALLLAGLCAVGLMSRRRLGR
;
A
#
# COMPACT_ATOMS: atom_id res chain seq x y z
N MET A 1 -42.84 -35.90 -2.23
CA MET A 1 -42.08 -35.54 -3.44
C MET A 1 -41.25 -34.30 -3.13
N SER A 2 -40.05 -34.47 -2.58
CA SER A 2 -39.18 -33.39 -2.11
C SER A 2 -38.32 -32.86 -3.26
N LYS A 3 -38.61 -31.65 -3.76
CA LYS A 3 -37.74 -30.96 -4.73
C LYS A 3 -36.54 -30.40 -4.00
N ARG A 4 -35.37 -31.04 -4.17
CA ARG A 4 -34.08 -30.52 -3.70
C ARG A 4 -33.61 -29.46 -4.71
N PHE A 5 -33.59 -28.20 -4.30
CA PHE A 5 -32.96 -27.12 -5.06
C PHE A 5 -31.45 -27.18 -4.80
N PHE A 6 -30.67 -27.48 -5.84
CA PHE A 6 -29.23 -27.26 -5.83
C PHE A 6 -28.98 -25.78 -6.14
N ALA A 7 -28.50 -25.02 -5.15
CA ALA A 7 -27.99 -23.67 -5.37
C ALA A 7 -26.61 -23.80 -6.06
N LEU A 8 -26.55 -23.45 -7.33
CA LEU A 8 -25.30 -23.32 -8.07
C LEU A 8 -24.67 -21.98 -7.65
N ALA A 9 -23.64 -22.02 -6.80
CA ALA A 9 -22.85 -20.85 -6.46
C ALA A 9 -22.09 -20.39 -7.71
N ALA A 10 -22.56 -19.32 -8.35
CA ALA A 10 -21.84 -18.65 -9.40
C ALA A 10 -20.63 -17.95 -8.79
N PHE A 11 -19.43 -18.52 -8.99
CA PHE A 11 -18.19 -17.79 -8.79
C PHE A 11 -18.14 -16.66 -9.82
N ALA A 12 -18.45 -15.44 -9.38
CA ALA A 12 -18.15 -14.24 -10.17
C ALA A 12 -16.62 -14.16 -10.31
N ALA A 13 -16.11 -14.45 -11.50
CA ALA A 13 -14.74 -14.13 -11.85
C ALA A 13 -14.60 -12.60 -11.84
N ALA A 14 -14.07 -12.05 -10.75
CA ALA A 14 -13.71 -10.65 -10.68
C ALA A 14 -12.68 -10.37 -11.78
N SER A 15 -13.02 -9.47 -12.70
CA SER A 15 -12.07 -8.91 -13.65
C SER A 15 -11.03 -8.10 -12.87
N LEU A 16 -9.88 -8.72 -12.59
CA LEU A 16 -8.71 -8.01 -12.08
C LEU A 16 -8.19 -7.14 -13.23
N SER A 17 -8.54 -5.85 -13.22
CA SER A 17 -7.71 -4.87 -13.91
C SER A 17 -6.35 -4.92 -13.21
N ALA A 18 -5.37 -5.58 -13.81
CA ALA A 18 -4.00 -5.51 -13.35
C ALA A 18 -3.51 -4.08 -13.63
N GLN A 19 -3.67 -3.18 -12.67
CA GLN A 19 -3.05 -1.86 -12.76
C GLN A 19 -1.53 -2.06 -12.78
N ALA A 20 -0.88 -1.51 -13.80
CA ALA A 20 0.55 -1.69 -13.99
C ALA A 20 1.32 -1.20 -12.75
N GLN A 21 2.23 -2.02 -12.22
CA GLN A 21 3.06 -1.69 -11.06
C GLN A 21 3.88 -0.42 -11.32
N VAL A 22 4.18 0.34 -10.27
CA VAL A 22 5.12 1.47 -10.35
C VAL A 22 6.53 0.91 -10.63
N GLN A 23 7.13 1.36 -11.73
CA GLN A 23 8.44 0.89 -12.15
C GLN A 23 9.55 1.71 -11.48
N LEU A 24 10.40 1.06 -10.69
CA LEU A 24 11.60 1.66 -10.12
C LEU A 24 12.77 1.37 -11.05
N THR A 25 13.38 2.41 -11.60
CA THR A 25 14.56 2.28 -12.48
C THR A 25 15.75 2.99 -11.85
N ALA A 26 16.96 2.75 -12.37
CA ALA A 26 18.15 3.44 -11.87
C ALA A 26 18.06 4.97 -11.99
N ALA A 27 17.24 5.48 -12.93
CA ALA A 27 16.99 6.91 -13.12
C ALA A 27 15.80 7.44 -12.30
N SER A 28 14.98 6.55 -11.71
CA SER A 28 13.75 6.91 -11.00
C SER A 28 13.52 5.95 -9.84
N LEU A 29 14.17 6.26 -8.72
CA LEU A 29 14.02 5.53 -7.45
C LEU A 29 13.02 6.21 -6.49
N ASN A 30 12.56 7.40 -6.85
CA ASN A 30 11.58 8.18 -6.12
C ASN A 30 10.22 8.15 -6.84
N TYR A 31 9.15 8.13 -6.05
CA TYR A 31 7.77 8.17 -6.52
C TYR A 31 6.92 8.95 -5.52
N SER A 32 5.91 9.66 -6.01
CA SER A 32 4.96 10.40 -5.18
C SER A 32 3.55 10.30 -5.74
N GLN A 33 2.56 10.40 -4.87
CA GLN A 33 1.15 10.44 -5.24
C GLN A 33 0.34 11.33 -4.30
N ASN A 34 -0.31 12.35 -4.86
CA ASN A 34 -1.20 13.31 -4.18
C ASN A 34 -2.70 13.02 -4.40
N PHE A 35 -3.03 11.90 -5.04
CA PHE A 35 -4.38 11.45 -5.39
C PHE A 35 -5.39 12.43 -6.06
N ASP A 36 -5.00 13.65 -6.45
CA ASP A 36 -5.87 14.67 -7.07
C ASP A 36 -6.55 14.25 -8.38
N THR A 37 -6.11 13.13 -8.98
CA THR A 37 -6.73 12.54 -10.16
C THR A 37 -7.92 11.62 -9.84
N LEU A 38 -8.20 11.34 -8.56
CA LEU A 38 -9.36 10.55 -8.15
C LEU A 38 -10.68 11.30 -8.44
N ALA A 39 -11.77 10.55 -8.59
CA ALA A 39 -13.08 11.15 -8.82
C ALA A 39 -13.48 12.07 -7.66
N SER A 40 -13.94 13.28 -7.98
CA SER A 40 -14.47 14.28 -7.04
C SER A 40 -16.00 14.24 -6.90
N SER A 41 -16.67 13.38 -7.66
CA SER A 41 -18.12 13.11 -7.57
C SER A 41 -18.45 11.70 -8.07
N GLY A 42 -19.60 11.15 -7.67
CA GLY A 42 -20.07 9.84 -8.11
C GLY A 42 -19.16 8.69 -7.67
N THR A 43 -19.11 7.63 -8.49
CA THR A 43 -18.26 6.45 -8.29
C THR A 43 -17.26 6.29 -9.43
N SER A 44 -16.14 5.63 -9.15
CA SER A 44 -15.09 5.34 -10.13
C SER A 44 -14.32 4.09 -9.74
N SER A 45 -13.67 3.46 -10.71
CA SER A 45 -12.70 2.38 -10.49
C SER A 45 -11.29 2.77 -10.96
N SER A 46 -11.09 4.02 -11.40
CA SER A 46 -9.82 4.51 -11.90
C SER A 46 -8.97 5.05 -10.76
N LEU A 47 -7.86 4.38 -10.50
CA LEU A 47 -6.81 4.81 -9.57
C LEU A 47 -5.54 5.22 -10.34
N PRO A 48 -4.62 5.96 -9.72
CA PRO A 48 -3.29 6.16 -10.27
C PRO A 48 -2.55 4.84 -10.55
N ALA A 49 -1.56 4.88 -11.44
CA ALA A 49 -0.80 3.69 -11.81
C ALA A 49 -0.13 3.04 -10.58
N GLY A 50 -0.20 1.72 -10.51
CA GLY A 50 0.35 0.90 -9.43
C GLY A 50 -0.48 0.88 -8.16
N TRP A 51 -1.45 1.78 -7.99
CA TRP A 51 -2.39 1.74 -6.88
C TRP A 51 -3.50 0.73 -7.15
N ALA A 52 -4.07 0.18 -6.09
CA ALA A 52 -5.24 -0.69 -6.11
C ALA A 52 -6.05 -0.49 -4.82
N PHE A 53 -7.33 -0.87 -4.86
CA PHE A 53 -8.12 -1.11 -3.66
C PHE A 53 -8.82 -2.46 -3.76
N LEU A 54 -9.20 -3.00 -2.61
CA LEU A 54 -9.95 -4.23 -2.46
C LEU A 54 -10.97 -4.03 -1.34
N GLU A 55 -12.19 -4.47 -1.59
CA GLU A 55 -13.25 -4.48 -0.61
C GLU A 55 -13.62 -5.93 -0.29
N GLY A 56 -13.56 -6.28 0.99
CA GLY A 56 -14.14 -7.53 1.49
C GLY A 56 -15.54 -7.31 2.06
N GLY A 57 -16.35 -8.36 2.15
CA GLY A 57 -17.69 -8.31 2.76
C GLY A 57 -18.83 -8.31 1.73
N SER A 58 -20.06 -8.31 2.22
CA SER A 58 -21.27 -8.44 1.38
C SER A 58 -21.57 -7.23 0.50
N ASN A 59 -21.02 -6.06 0.84
CA ASN A 59 -21.27 -4.81 0.13
C ASN A 59 -20.12 -4.37 -0.79
N ALA A 60 -19.10 -5.21 -0.96
CA ALA A 60 -18.00 -4.95 -1.88
C ALA A 60 -18.53 -4.71 -3.31
N ASN A 61 -18.09 -3.62 -3.95
CA ASN A 61 -18.69 -3.17 -5.21
C ASN A 61 -17.68 -2.81 -6.30
N THR A 62 -16.38 -3.07 -6.09
CA THR A 62 -15.28 -2.84 -7.07
C THR A 62 -15.15 -1.39 -7.58
N THR A 63 -15.84 -0.45 -6.94
CA THR A 63 -15.73 0.99 -7.20
C THR A 63 -15.44 1.71 -5.88
N TYR A 64 -14.76 2.84 -5.95
CA TYR A 64 -14.73 3.80 -4.85
C TYR A 64 -15.74 4.92 -5.13
N ALA A 65 -16.18 5.60 -4.07
CA ALA A 65 -17.04 6.77 -4.19
C ALA A 65 -16.28 8.07 -3.84
N ALA A 66 -16.66 9.18 -4.45
CA ALA A 66 -16.26 10.48 -3.92
C ALA A 66 -17.04 10.75 -2.62
N GLY A 67 -16.34 11.13 -1.55
CA GLY A 67 -16.92 11.38 -0.23
C GLY A 67 -16.38 12.65 0.42
N THR A 68 -17.23 13.29 1.23
CA THR A 68 -16.83 14.44 2.08
C THR A 68 -16.68 14.05 3.54
N GLY A 69 -16.78 12.75 3.86
CA GLY A 69 -16.88 12.24 5.24
C GLY A 69 -18.30 12.26 5.83
N SER A 70 -19.28 12.82 5.11
CA SER A 70 -20.69 12.88 5.53
C SER A 70 -21.37 11.51 5.55
N ASP A 71 -21.02 10.62 4.63
CA ASP A 71 -21.62 9.29 4.51
C ASP A 71 -21.24 8.38 5.68
N THR A 72 -22.13 7.42 5.96
CA THR A 72 -21.97 6.45 7.06
C THR A 72 -21.87 5.01 6.56
N ALA A 73 -21.97 4.81 5.24
CA ALA A 73 -21.90 3.50 4.63
C ALA A 73 -20.44 3.11 4.45
N GLY A 74 -20.07 1.88 4.80
CA GLY A 74 -18.72 1.41 4.50
C GLY A 74 -18.48 1.39 3.00
N ASN A 75 -17.33 1.90 2.56
CA ASN A 75 -16.86 1.89 1.18
C ASN A 75 -15.37 2.27 1.12
N THR A 76 -14.75 2.08 -0.03
CA THR A 76 -13.53 2.80 -0.42
C THR A 76 -13.94 4.20 -0.90
N TYR A 77 -13.17 5.21 -0.50
CA TYR A 77 -13.49 6.61 -0.78
C TYR A 77 -12.30 7.36 -1.38
N SER A 78 -12.62 8.18 -2.37
CA SER A 78 -11.88 9.40 -2.68
C SER A 78 -12.43 10.46 -1.75
N PHE A 79 -11.72 10.83 -0.69
CA PHE A 79 -12.15 11.87 0.25
C PHE A 79 -11.69 13.26 -0.20
N GLY A 80 -12.41 14.29 0.22
CA GLY A 80 -12.13 15.69 -0.15
C GLY A 80 -13.40 16.53 -0.07
N LYS A 81 -13.26 17.86 0.07
CA LYS A 81 -14.42 18.77 0.08
C LYS A 81 -15.26 18.62 -1.20
N ALA A 82 -16.56 18.95 -1.11
CA ALA A 82 -17.47 18.85 -2.25
C ALA A 82 -16.96 19.69 -3.43
N GLY A 83 -16.76 19.06 -4.59
CA GLY A 83 -16.23 19.70 -5.79
C GLY A 83 -14.73 20.03 -5.76
N SER A 84 -14.01 19.69 -4.69
CA SER A 84 -12.56 19.85 -4.60
C SER A 84 -11.85 18.88 -5.53
N THR A 85 -10.81 19.38 -6.20
CA THR A 85 -9.84 18.55 -6.94
C THR A 85 -8.74 18.00 -6.03
N GLU A 86 -8.55 18.57 -4.84
CA GLU A 86 -7.71 17.94 -3.82
C GLU A 86 -8.47 16.73 -3.27
N ARG A 87 -7.84 15.56 -3.35
CA ARG A 87 -8.44 14.28 -2.94
C ARG A 87 -7.46 13.45 -2.12
N ALA A 88 -7.96 12.73 -1.12
CA ALA A 88 -7.24 11.71 -0.38
C ALA A 88 -7.82 10.31 -0.66
N LEU A 89 -6.98 9.27 -0.71
CA LEU A 89 -7.42 7.88 -0.89
C LEU A 89 -7.66 7.23 0.48
N GLY A 90 -8.86 6.71 0.72
CA GLY A 90 -9.21 6.15 2.01
C GLY A 90 -10.37 5.18 1.99
N GLY A 91 -10.89 4.89 3.18
CA GLY A 91 -12.06 4.06 3.36
C GLY A 91 -12.82 4.39 4.63
N LEU A 92 -14.03 3.84 4.70
CA LEU A 92 -14.81 3.72 5.93
C LEU A 92 -15.13 2.24 6.07
N ARG A 93 -14.66 1.60 7.15
CA ARG A 93 -15.03 0.23 7.45
C ARG A 93 -16.45 0.13 8.00
N SER A 94 -17.06 -1.04 7.79
CA SER A 94 -18.33 -1.43 8.39
C SER A 94 -18.42 -2.95 8.54
N GLY A 95 -19.43 -3.44 9.27
CA GLY A 95 -19.68 -4.88 9.38
C GLY A 95 -19.94 -5.61 8.05
N SER A 96 -20.26 -4.88 6.97
CA SER A 96 -20.53 -5.43 5.64
C SER A 96 -19.46 -5.08 4.59
N LEU A 97 -18.49 -4.23 4.92
CA LEU A 97 -17.43 -3.81 4.01
C LEU A 97 -16.11 -3.52 4.74
N VAL A 98 -15.04 -4.17 4.32
CA VAL A 98 -13.68 -3.95 4.81
C VAL A 98 -12.83 -3.39 3.67
N PRO A 99 -12.49 -2.08 3.69
CA PRO A 99 -11.68 -1.46 2.65
C PRO A 99 -10.19 -1.71 2.90
N GLN A 100 -9.47 -2.02 1.83
CA GLN A 100 -8.02 -2.09 1.79
C GLN A 100 -7.55 -1.38 0.54
N PHE A 101 -6.45 -0.63 0.64
CA PHE A 101 -5.86 0.02 -0.53
C PHE A 101 -4.35 0.03 -0.40
N GLY A 102 -3.66 0.19 -1.52
CA GLY A 102 -2.22 0.06 -1.53
C GLY A 102 -1.62 0.27 -2.90
N VAL A 103 -0.30 0.10 -2.97
CA VAL A 103 0.50 0.33 -4.16
C VAL A 103 1.50 -0.81 -4.34
N SER A 104 1.76 -1.17 -5.60
CA SER A 104 2.77 -2.16 -5.98
C SER A 104 3.89 -1.52 -6.78
N PHE A 105 5.13 -1.79 -6.37
CA PHE A 105 6.35 -1.39 -7.06
C PHE A 105 7.06 -2.61 -7.64
N VAL A 106 7.77 -2.43 -8.76
CA VAL A 106 8.67 -3.43 -9.33
C VAL A 106 10.08 -2.86 -9.49
N ASN A 107 11.08 -3.65 -9.06
CA ASN A 107 12.47 -3.26 -9.19
C ASN A 107 13.01 -3.56 -10.60
N LEU A 108 13.16 -2.54 -11.42
CA LEU A 108 13.81 -2.59 -12.74
C LEU A 108 15.12 -1.79 -12.77
N ALA A 109 15.71 -1.50 -11.60
CA ALA A 109 16.87 -0.63 -11.48
C ALA A 109 18.22 -1.31 -11.80
N GLY A 110 18.20 -2.57 -12.23
CA GLY A 110 19.40 -3.35 -12.55
C GLY A 110 20.19 -3.86 -11.33
N ARG A 111 19.71 -3.56 -10.11
CA ARG A 111 20.39 -3.83 -8.83
C ARG A 111 19.37 -4.06 -7.73
N ALA A 112 19.74 -4.76 -6.67
CA ALA A 112 18.83 -4.97 -5.55
C ALA A 112 18.51 -3.65 -4.82
N ILE A 113 17.28 -3.49 -4.34
CA ILE A 113 16.87 -2.42 -3.42
C ILE A 113 17.07 -2.93 -1.99
N GLU A 114 17.93 -2.26 -1.21
CA GLU A 114 18.25 -2.64 0.17
C GLU A 114 17.29 -2.03 1.18
N SER A 115 16.83 -0.81 0.90
CA SER A 115 15.88 -0.12 1.76
C SER A 115 14.96 0.79 0.97
N VAL A 116 13.83 1.12 1.57
CA VAL A 116 12.91 2.13 1.08
C VAL A 116 12.53 3.06 2.22
N SER A 117 12.37 4.34 1.92
CA SER A 117 11.77 5.35 2.80
C SER A 117 10.40 5.72 2.26
N ILE A 118 9.43 5.85 3.17
CA ILE A 118 8.03 6.10 2.87
C ILE A 118 7.57 7.27 3.74
N GLY A 119 6.76 8.16 3.20
CA GLY A 119 6.05 9.17 3.97
C GLY A 119 4.71 9.51 3.35
N TYR A 120 3.75 9.95 4.16
CA TYR A 120 2.42 10.39 3.71
C TYR A 120 1.72 11.19 4.80
N ILE A 121 0.64 11.86 4.46
CA ILE A 121 -0.28 12.51 5.40
C ILE A 121 -1.44 11.56 5.66
N GLY A 122 -1.61 11.12 6.90
CA GLY A 122 -2.81 10.42 7.32
C GLY A 122 -3.91 11.43 7.69
N GLU A 123 -5.13 11.22 7.20
CA GLU A 123 -6.25 12.14 7.37
C GLU A 123 -7.50 11.45 7.90
N GLN A 124 -8.21 12.10 8.83
CA GLN A 124 -9.50 11.67 9.35
C GLN A 124 -10.61 12.55 8.78
N TRP A 125 -11.43 11.96 7.91
CA TRP A 125 -12.56 12.60 7.26
C TRP A 125 -13.89 12.35 7.97
N ARG A 126 -13.94 11.38 8.88
CA ARG A 126 -15.12 11.12 9.70
C ARG A 126 -14.76 10.55 11.07
N LEU A 127 -15.42 11.04 12.10
CA LEU A 127 -15.45 10.41 13.42
C LEU A 127 -16.75 9.59 13.55
N GLY A 128 -16.64 8.26 13.57
CA GLY A 128 -17.77 7.34 13.70
C GLY A 128 -18.25 7.15 15.14
N GLY A 129 -17.35 7.25 16.12
CA GLY A 129 -17.63 7.01 17.53
C GLY A 129 -16.51 7.53 18.44
N THR A 130 -16.81 7.69 19.73
CA THR A 130 -15.90 8.32 20.70
C THR A 130 -15.37 7.33 21.74
N GLY A 131 -14.25 7.65 22.38
CA GLY A 131 -13.65 6.82 23.44
C GLY A 131 -12.94 5.57 22.92
N ARG A 132 -12.58 5.52 21.63
CA ARG A 132 -11.91 4.38 20.97
C ARG A 132 -10.76 4.83 20.07
N THR A 133 -9.76 4.00 19.84
CA THR A 133 -8.67 4.32 18.90
C THR A 133 -8.94 3.65 17.57
N ASP A 134 -9.22 4.45 16.55
CA ASP A 134 -9.27 3.99 15.15
C ASP A 134 -7.94 4.19 14.44
N ARG A 135 -7.66 3.35 13.44
CA ARG A 135 -6.44 3.47 12.65
C ARG A 135 -6.47 2.77 11.30
N LEU A 136 -5.66 3.29 10.40
CA LEU A 136 -5.13 2.53 9.27
C LEU A 136 -3.84 1.83 9.69
N SER A 137 -3.84 0.49 9.60
CA SER A 137 -2.65 -0.33 9.81
C SER A 137 -1.84 -0.42 8.51
N PHE A 138 -0.56 -0.08 8.58
CA PHE A 138 0.36 -0.16 7.44
C PHE A 138 1.11 -1.49 7.41
N GLN A 139 1.13 -2.09 6.23
CA GLN A 139 1.78 -3.37 5.98
C GLN A 139 2.52 -3.37 4.65
N TYR A 140 3.54 -4.23 4.55
CA TYR A 140 4.25 -4.48 3.29
C TYR A 140 4.45 -5.98 3.04
N SER A 141 4.66 -6.32 1.77
CA SER A 141 4.89 -7.69 1.32
C SER A 141 5.81 -7.72 0.08
N THR A 142 6.68 -8.74 0.01
CA THR A 142 7.56 -8.99 -1.15
C THR A 142 7.14 -10.21 -1.97
N ASP A 143 6.08 -10.91 -1.56
CA ASP A 143 5.54 -12.11 -2.21
C ASP A 143 4.05 -11.95 -2.60
N ALA A 144 3.41 -10.83 -2.23
CA ALA A 144 2.07 -10.50 -2.66
C ALA A 144 1.99 -10.25 -4.19
N THR A 145 0.86 -10.66 -4.75
CA THR A 145 0.46 -10.40 -6.13
C THR A 145 -0.83 -9.59 -6.23
N THR A 146 -1.58 -9.51 -5.13
CA THR A 146 -2.80 -8.71 -4.92
C THR A 146 -2.85 -8.26 -3.46
N LEU A 147 -3.76 -7.33 -3.11
CA LEU A 147 -3.91 -6.82 -1.75
C LEU A 147 -4.31 -7.88 -0.71
N ASN A 148 -4.79 -9.06 -1.12
CA ASN A 148 -5.21 -10.17 -0.25
C ASN A 148 -4.40 -11.46 -0.42
N SER A 149 -3.25 -11.41 -1.10
CA SER A 149 -2.35 -12.56 -1.25
C SER A 149 -1.00 -12.30 -0.59
N GLY A 150 -0.14 -13.33 -0.51
CA GLY A 150 1.19 -13.23 0.07
C GLY A 150 1.21 -13.10 1.59
N THR A 151 2.40 -12.82 2.11
CA THR A 151 2.72 -12.66 3.52
C THR A 151 2.94 -11.19 3.82
N TRP A 152 2.16 -10.64 4.76
CA TRP A 152 2.18 -9.22 5.09
C TRP A 152 2.87 -8.97 6.43
N THR A 153 3.84 -8.07 6.42
CA THR A 153 4.58 -7.63 7.61
C THR A 153 4.07 -6.27 8.06
N ASN A 154 3.70 -6.13 9.33
CA ASN A 154 3.31 -4.84 9.92
C ASN A 154 4.52 -3.93 10.12
N LEU A 155 4.36 -2.63 9.83
CA LEU A 155 5.33 -1.61 10.20
C LEU A 155 4.59 -0.45 10.90
N SER A 156 4.43 -0.57 12.22
CA SER A 156 3.59 0.33 13.02
C SER A 156 4.07 1.78 13.08
N ALA A 157 5.33 2.06 12.71
CA ALA A 157 5.83 3.43 12.54
C ALA A 157 5.06 4.21 11.46
N LEU A 158 4.37 3.48 10.57
CA LEU A 158 3.49 4.00 9.52
C LEU A 158 2.02 3.67 9.81
N ASP A 159 1.61 3.32 11.03
CA ASP A 159 0.18 3.23 11.34
C ASP A 159 -0.39 4.64 11.53
N PHE A 160 -1.42 5.02 10.78
CA PHE A 160 -2.12 6.28 11.02
C PHE A 160 -3.20 6.10 12.08
N ILE A 161 -3.02 6.74 13.23
CA ILE A 161 -3.99 6.76 14.33
C ILE A 161 -4.88 8.00 14.18
N ALA A 162 -6.19 7.81 14.19
CA ALA A 162 -7.18 8.87 14.06
C ALA A 162 -7.01 9.95 15.17
N PRO A 163 -6.78 11.24 14.82
CA PRO A 163 -6.51 12.28 15.82
C PRO A 163 -7.71 12.69 16.68
N LYS A 164 -8.94 12.55 16.16
CA LYS A 164 -10.18 12.94 16.84
C LYS A 164 -10.86 11.71 17.43
N ASN A 165 -11.28 11.84 18.69
CA ASN A 165 -11.94 10.77 19.44
C ASN A 165 -12.97 11.29 20.47
N SER A 166 -13.49 12.51 20.25
CA SER A 166 -14.42 13.19 21.15
C SER A 166 -15.58 13.80 20.38
N THR A 167 -16.70 14.04 21.05
CA THR A 167 -17.90 14.62 20.41
C THR A 167 -17.66 16.01 19.82
N PRO A 168 -18.46 16.43 18.82
CA PRO A 168 -19.48 15.64 18.11
C PRO A 168 -18.89 14.62 17.14
N THR A 169 -19.63 13.54 16.87
CA THR A 169 -19.32 12.60 15.78
C THR A 169 -19.81 13.15 14.43
N GLY A 170 -19.32 12.59 13.33
CA GLY A 170 -19.72 12.96 11.97
C GLY A 170 -18.54 13.36 11.08
N ALA A 171 -18.86 14.09 10.01
CA ALA A 171 -17.88 14.53 9.03
C ALA A 171 -16.85 15.48 9.65
N LEU A 172 -15.62 15.33 9.20
CA LEU A 172 -14.48 16.18 9.51
C LEU A 172 -13.85 16.65 8.20
N ASP A 173 -13.22 17.82 8.24
CA ASP A 173 -12.33 18.26 7.17
C ASP A 173 -10.96 17.61 7.39
N GLY A 174 -10.63 16.56 6.63
CA GLY A 174 -9.35 15.84 6.78
C GLY A 174 -8.12 16.73 6.56
N ASN A 175 -8.29 17.78 5.74
CA ASN A 175 -7.27 18.80 5.50
C ASN A 175 -7.00 19.72 6.69
N ALA A 176 -7.88 19.75 7.70
CA ALA A 176 -7.63 20.57 8.88
C ALA A 176 -6.46 19.98 9.68
N ALA A 177 -5.52 20.82 10.12
CA ALA A 177 -4.33 20.37 10.84
C ALA A 177 -4.64 19.53 12.11
N ALA A 178 -5.81 19.71 12.72
CA ALA A 178 -6.27 18.94 13.88
C ALA A 178 -6.77 17.53 13.55
N ASN A 179 -7.00 17.21 12.26
CA ASN A 179 -7.59 15.97 11.79
C ASN A 179 -6.59 15.14 10.94
N ARG A 180 -5.33 15.57 10.88
CA ARG A 180 -4.28 14.89 10.11
C ARG A 180 -2.95 14.84 10.84
N SER A 181 -2.08 13.93 10.40
CA SER A 181 -0.70 13.84 10.87
C SER A 181 0.22 13.40 9.74
N ALA A 182 1.43 13.94 9.69
CA ALA A 182 2.47 13.45 8.79
C ALA A 182 3.12 12.20 9.39
N LEU A 183 3.28 11.16 8.58
CA LEU A 183 3.96 9.92 8.93
C LEU A 183 5.15 9.71 8.01
N SER A 184 6.19 9.10 8.55
CA SER A 184 7.36 8.65 7.78
C SER A 184 8.00 7.45 8.44
N GLY A 185 8.56 6.55 7.63
CA GLY A 185 9.20 5.34 8.09
C GLY A 185 10.06 4.71 6.99
N SER A 186 10.84 3.70 7.36
CA SER A 186 11.71 3.00 6.41
C SER A 186 11.64 1.49 6.59
N ILE A 187 11.70 0.76 5.49
CA ILE A 187 11.92 -0.69 5.50
C ILE A 187 13.38 -0.90 5.13
N ALA A 188 14.17 -1.47 6.04
CA ALA A 188 15.59 -1.77 5.84
C ALA A 188 15.82 -3.27 5.67
N GLY A 189 16.93 -3.65 5.05
CA GLY A 189 17.29 -5.06 4.84
C GLY A 189 16.36 -5.79 3.86
N LEU A 190 15.67 -5.05 2.98
CA LEU A 190 14.66 -5.57 2.06
C LEU A 190 15.25 -6.56 1.04
N ASN A 191 16.44 -6.27 0.52
CA ASN A 191 17.15 -7.08 -0.48
C ASN A 191 16.25 -7.47 -1.69
N LEU A 192 15.42 -6.54 -2.16
CA LEU A 192 14.50 -6.79 -3.27
C LEU A 192 15.29 -6.91 -4.58
N ALA A 193 15.45 -8.13 -5.09
CA ALA A 193 16.16 -8.40 -6.34
C ALA A 193 15.52 -7.70 -7.54
N GLN A 194 16.29 -7.53 -8.62
CA GLN A 194 15.76 -7.08 -9.90
C GLN A 194 14.63 -8.01 -10.38
N GLY A 195 13.54 -7.43 -10.87
CA GLY A 195 12.29 -8.11 -11.21
C GLY A 195 11.38 -8.40 -10.01
N GLY A 196 11.87 -8.24 -8.77
CA GLY A 196 11.08 -8.39 -7.56
C GLY A 196 10.04 -7.29 -7.40
N SER A 197 8.94 -7.62 -6.73
CA SER A 197 7.86 -6.68 -6.41
C SER A 197 7.80 -6.36 -4.92
N LEU A 198 7.44 -5.13 -4.59
CA LEU A 198 7.12 -4.68 -3.23
C LEU A 198 5.70 -4.13 -3.23
N TRP A 199 4.85 -4.71 -2.40
CA TRP A 199 3.51 -4.20 -2.12
C TRP A 199 3.48 -3.48 -0.78
N LEU A 200 2.82 -2.33 -0.76
CA LEU A 200 2.46 -1.60 0.44
C LEU A 200 0.93 -1.57 0.53
N ARG A 201 0.35 -1.73 1.72
CA ARG A 201 -1.10 -1.58 1.92
C ARG A 201 -1.43 -0.89 3.24
N TRP A 202 -2.58 -0.25 3.23
CA TRP A 202 -3.28 0.27 4.40
C TRP A 202 -4.58 -0.52 4.55
N SER A 203 -4.81 -1.01 5.77
CA SER A 203 -6.03 -1.73 6.13
C SER A 203 -6.65 -1.07 7.34
N ASP A 204 -7.93 -0.74 7.23
CA ASP A 204 -8.73 -0.22 8.34
C ASP A 204 -8.92 -1.32 9.41
N VAL A 205 -8.54 -1.00 10.65
CA VAL A 205 -8.61 -1.92 11.79
C VAL A 205 -9.97 -1.81 12.44
N ASP A 206 -10.69 -2.94 12.51
CA ASP A 206 -12.00 -3.01 13.18
C ASP A 206 -11.94 -2.46 14.60
N VAL A 207 -12.86 -1.56 14.91
CA VAL A 207 -13.08 -1.07 16.27
C VAL A 207 -14.50 -1.36 16.73
N SER A 208 -14.73 -1.29 18.03
CA SER A 208 -16.10 -1.41 18.56
C SER A 208 -16.96 -0.21 18.15
N GLY A 209 -18.12 -0.47 17.56
CA GLY A 209 -19.05 0.57 17.12
C GLY A 209 -18.86 0.92 15.64
N SER A 210 -19.28 2.12 15.24
CA SER A 210 -19.02 2.61 13.88
C SER A 210 -17.57 3.06 13.76
N ASP A 211 -16.85 2.62 12.74
CA ASP A 211 -15.48 3.04 12.41
C ASP A 211 -15.40 4.48 11.87
N ASP A 212 -14.19 5.00 11.77
CA ASP A 212 -13.85 6.31 11.21
C ASP A 212 -13.66 6.27 9.69
N GLY A 213 -13.81 7.43 9.06
CA GLY A 213 -13.41 7.62 7.67
C GLY A 213 -11.95 8.07 7.64
N LEU A 214 -11.05 7.18 7.26
CA LEU A 214 -9.60 7.40 7.30
C LEU A 214 -9.01 7.32 5.90
N ALA A 215 -8.02 8.18 5.63
CA ALA A 215 -7.39 8.31 4.32
C ALA A 215 -5.88 8.56 4.42
N ILE A 216 -5.21 8.43 3.29
CA ILE A 216 -3.85 8.91 3.07
C ILE A 216 -3.84 9.92 1.93
N ASP A 217 -2.92 10.87 2.03
CA ASP A 217 -2.59 11.81 0.97
C ASP A 217 -1.08 12.12 0.94
N ASP A 218 -0.60 12.82 -0.09
CA ASP A 218 0.77 13.28 -0.25
C ASP A 218 1.80 12.15 -0.04
N PHE A 219 1.52 10.98 -0.61
CA PHE A 219 2.39 9.82 -0.52
C PHE A 219 3.73 10.08 -1.20
N SER A 220 4.80 9.65 -0.55
CA SER A 220 6.17 9.72 -1.03
C SER A 220 6.89 8.41 -0.76
N PHE A 221 7.74 8.03 -1.72
CA PHE A 221 8.52 6.81 -1.69
C PHE A 221 9.90 7.08 -2.27
N ASN A 222 10.94 6.55 -1.62
CA ASN A 222 12.31 6.59 -2.12
C ASN A 222 12.99 5.24 -1.88
N ALA A 223 13.49 4.60 -2.94
CA ALA A 223 14.28 3.39 -2.86
C ALA A 223 15.78 3.69 -2.83
N THR A 224 16.51 2.95 -2.01
CA THR A 224 17.97 2.92 -1.99
C THR A 224 18.46 1.60 -2.55
N LEU A 225 19.24 1.66 -3.63
CA LEU A 225 19.90 0.49 -4.19
C LEU A 225 21.03 0.04 -3.27
N ALA A 226 21.39 -1.24 -3.35
CA ALA A 226 22.61 -1.77 -2.76
C ALA A 226 23.85 -0.94 -3.13
N PRO A 227 25.04 -1.12 -2.56
CA PRO A 227 26.27 -0.52 -3.08
C PRO A 227 26.86 -1.28 -4.28
N VAL A 228 27.45 -0.52 -5.20
CA VAL A 228 28.57 -0.93 -6.07
C VAL A 228 29.59 -1.88 -5.42
N PRO A 229 29.73 -3.20 -5.68
CA PRO A 229 30.93 -3.86 -5.16
C PRO A 229 32.14 -3.25 -5.89
N GLU A 230 33.06 -2.65 -5.11
CA GLU A 230 34.19 -1.93 -5.69
C GLU A 230 35.00 -2.84 -6.63
N PRO A 231 35.58 -2.31 -7.74
CA PRO A 231 36.33 -3.10 -8.71
C PRO A 231 37.46 -3.93 -8.08
N SER A 232 38.05 -3.45 -6.99
CA SER A 232 39.08 -4.17 -6.23
C SER A 232 38.58 -5.46 -5.59
N THR A 233 37.31 -5.52 -5.16
CA THR A 233 36.67 -6.72 -4.61
C THR A 233 36.60 -7.82 -5.68
N TYR A 234 36.20 -7.46 -6.90
CA TYR A 234 36.20 -8.39 -8.03
C TYR A 234 37.61 -8.79 -8.45
N ALA A 235 38.55 -7.83 -8.50
CA ALA A 235 39.94 -8.10 -8.85
C ALA A 235 40.63 -9.05 -7.86
N LEU A 236 40.38 -8.90 -6.55
CA LEU A 236 40.91 -9.79 -5.52
C LEU A 236 40.30 -11.20 -5.59
N LEU A 237 39.00 -11.31 -5.86
CA LEU A 237 38.33 -12.61 -6.05
C LEU A 237 38.92 -13.35 -7.26
N LEU A 238 39.08 -12.66 -8.39
CA LEU A 238 39.71 -13.19 -9.61
C LEU A 238 41.17 -13.56 -9.37
N ALA A 239 41.96 -12.70 -8.73
CA ALA A 239 43.35 -12.98 -8.39
C ALA A 239 43.48 -14.20 -7.46
N GLY A 240 42.59 -14.33 -6.47
CA GLY A 240 42.52 -15.49 -5.59
C GLY A 240 42.21 -16.79 -6.34
N LEU A 241 41.20 -16.78 -7.23
CA LEU A 241 40.86 -17.93 -8.08
C LEU A 241 41.99 -18.30 -9.03
N CYS A 242 42.66 -17.32 -9.64
CA CYS A 242 43.84 -17.55 -10.47
C CYS A 242 44.99 -18.18 -9.67
N ALA A 243 45.25 -17.69 -8.45
CA ALA A 243 46.26 -18.27 -7.56
C ALA A 243 45.94 -19.72 -7.19
N VAL A 244 44.68 -20.04 -6.88
CA VAL A 244 44.24 -21.41 -6.59
C VAL A 244 44.38 -22.31 -7.81
N GLY A 245 44.00 -21.85 -9.01
CA GLY A 245 44.17 -22.57 -10.26
C GLY A 245 45.64 -22.83 -10.62
N LEU A 246 46.53 -21.87 -10.34
CA LEU A 246 47.98 -22.05 -10.53
C LEU A 246 48.57 -23.03 -9.52
N MET A 247 48.10 -23.01 -8.27
CA MET A 247 48.54 -23.94 -7.23
C MET A 247 48.07 -25.37 -7.48
N SER A 248 46.85 -25.57 -7.99
CA SER A 248 46.34 -26.92 -8.32
C SER A 248 47.04 -27.53 -9.53
N ARG A 249 47.36 -26.75 -10.57
CA ARG A 249 48.19 -27.22 -11.71
C ARG A 249 49.58 -27.67 -11.29
N ARG A 250 50.21 -26.96 -10.33
CA ARG A 250 51.53 -27.35 -9.80
C ARG A 250 51.51 -28.66 -8.99
N ARG A 251 50.35 -29.06 -8.45
CA ARG A 251 50.20 -30.31 -7.69
C ARG A 251 49.90 -31.53 -8.57
N LEU A 252 49.32 -31.34 -9.75
CA LEU A 252 49.01 -32.43 -10.70
C LEU A 252 50.18 -32.79 -11.64
N GLY A 253 51.22 -31.96 -11.71
CA GLY A 253 52.42 -32.18 -12.51
C GLY A 253 53.58 -32.86 -11.76
N ARG A 254 53.30 -33.55 -10.65
CA ARG A 254 54.28 -34.37 -9.90
C ARG A 254 53.77 -35.79 -9.77
#